data_AF-A0A9P3UU92-F1
#
_entry.id   AF-A0A9P3UU92-F1
#
_cell.length_a   1.000
_cell.length_b   1.000
_cell.length_c   1.000
_cell.angle_alpha   90.00
_cell.angle_beta   90.00
_cell.angle_gamma   90.00
#
_symmetry.space_group_name_H-M   'P 1'
#
loop_
_entity.id
_entity.type
_entity.pdbx_description
1 polymer ?
#
loop_
_entity_poly.entity_id
_entity_poly.type
_entity_poly.pdbx_seq_one_letter_code
_entity_poly.pdbx_strand_id
1 'polypeptide(L)'
;MPFARDRWVLARGPEDIDVAEAPRPRTDLNAWTYERACLPVDPEFGPSWHLGVLPLEDGGTAITLVASHTVVDGLALGQVVADAATGITHDFGYPLPGSRTRRQALLQDGRQTLASAPELARALTAIVRLARRGRPELASSIATAPPAPRQTSRDHATVVPTLTAYVDLERWDARARELNGTSNSLFAGVASRLGVKMGRVGNDGSVTLAFPVGARSESDTRGNALTFTTVTVDPAHVTSDLREIRLKLKQALSELAEKPNEMLAVLPLASMTPRWIARRLIGAGLGTSVLPIGCSNLGSLHPAAARPDGTDADYASGRLIEPGITTGTLERIGGQLFVASGRILGKVFLTVVAYRPGGPNSRTELRELVSRTFAEFDLAPKIE
;
A
#
# COMPACT_ATOMS: atom_id res chain seq x y z
N MET A 1 -13.59 7.64 -25.65
CA MET A 1 -14.11 6.53 -26.50
C MET A 1 -14.00 5.23 -25.71
N PRO A 2 -14.85 4.20 -25.92
CA PRO A 2 -14.83 2.98 -25.09
C PRO A 2 -13.52 2.17 -25.16
N PHE A 3 -12.63 2.48 -26.11
CA PHE A 3 -11.31 1.87 -26.26
C PHE A 3 -10.15 2.84 -26.00
N ALA A 4 -10.44 4.12 -25.70
CA ALA A 4 -9.40 5.08 -25.37
C ALA A 4 -8.99 4.90 -23.90
N ARG A 5 -7.69 5.05 -23.62
CA ARG A 5 -7.18 5.05 -22.24
C ARG A 5 -7.70 6.26 -21.48
N ASP A 6 -7.75 6.12 -20.16
CA ASP A 6 -7.95 7.24 -19.26
C ASP A 6 -6.85 8.28 -19.48
N ARG A 7 -7.20 9.55 -19.26
CA ARG A 7 -6.30 10.68 -19.48
C ARG A 7 -6.13 11.46 -18.19
N TRP A 8 -4.88 11.77 -17.89
CA TRP A 8 -4.52 12.65 -16.79
C TRP A 8 -4.75 14.12 -17.17
N VAL A 9 -5.37 14.85 -16.25
CA VAL A 9 -5.58 16.30 -16.30
C VAL A 9 -5.04 16.91 -15.01
N LEU A 10 -4.70 18.19 -15.06
CA LEU A 10 -4.28 18.92 -13.86
C LEU A 10 -5.48 19.06 -12.90
N ALA A 11 -5.35 18.50 -11.71
CA ALA A 11 -6.28 18.75 -10.61
C ALA A 11 -5.63 19.76 -9.66
N ARG A 12 -6.27 20.92 -9.45
CA ARG A 12 -5.75 21.97 -8.55
C ARG A 12 -5.91 21.64 -7.06
N GLY A 13 -6.56 20.52 -6.74
CA GLY A 13 -6.89 20.14 -5.37
C GLY A 13 -8.17 20.82 -4.85
N PRO A 14 -8.59 20.47 -3.63
CA PRO A 14 -9.65 21.20 -2.93
C PRO A 14 -9.24 22.67 -2.71
N GLU A 15 -10.21 23.59 -2.70
CA GLU A 15 -9.97 25.02 -2.48
C GLU A 15 -9.59 25.33 -1.02
N ASP A 16 -10.01 24.48 -0.07
CA ASP A 16 -9.84 24.71 1.36
C ASP A 16 -9.32 23.46 2.08
N ILE A 17 -8.73 23.69 3.26
CA ILE A 17 -8.28 22.65 4.19
C ILE A 17 -9.39 22.46 5.23
N ASP A 18 -9.80 21.21 5.44
CA ASP A 18 -10.79 20.89 6.45
C ASP A 18 -10.17 20.89 7.86
N VAL A 19 -10.55 21.88 8.67
CA VAL A 19 -10.11 22.01 10.06
C VAL A 19 -11.27 21.62 10.97
N ALA A 20 -11.04 20.64 11.85
CA ALA A 20 -12.05 20.19 12.80
C ALA A 20 -12.49 21.32 13.74
N GLU A 21 -13.81 21.49 13.89
CA GLU A 21 -14.40 22.58 14.69
C GLU A 21 -14.03 22.53 16.18
N ALA A 22 -13.86 21.32 16.72
CA ALA A 22 -13.57 21.11 18.13
C ALA A 22 -12.30 20.27 18.31
N PRO A 23 -11.45 20.61 19.31
CA PRO A 23 -10.37 19.74 19.71
C PRO A 23 -10.87 18.37 20.14
N ARG A 24 -10.05 17.34 19.95
CA ARG A 24 -10.32 15.97 20.44
C ARG A 24 -9.18 15.47 21.34
N PRO A 25 -9.43 14.53 22.26
CA PRO A 25 -8.36 13.92 23.03
C PRO A 25 -7.45 13.10 22.10
N ARG A 26 -6.15 13.00 22.44
CA ARG A 26 -5.18 12.24 21.64
C ARG A 26 -5.56 10.76 21.46
N THR A 27 -6.32 10.19 22.39
CA THR A 27 -6.84 8.81 22.30
C THR A 27 -7.77 8.60 21.10
N ASP A 28 -8.37 9.67 20.58
CA ASP A 28 -9.30 9.61 19.45
C ASP A 28 -8.59 9.77 18.10
N LEU A 29 -7.28 10.07 18.09
CA LEU A 29 -6.51 10.29 16.87
C LEU A 29 -6.67 9.15 15.87
N ASN A 30 -6.59 7.90 16.33
CA ASN A 30 -6.74 6.74 15.46
C ASN A 30 -8.14 6.66 14.82
N ALA A 31 -9.19 6.93 15.59
CA ALA A 31 -10.57 6.95 15.09
C ALA A 31 -10.77 8.10 14.10
N TRP A 32 -10.29 9.30 14.42
CA TRP A 32 -10.35 10.45 13.54
C TRP A 32 -9.60 10.22 12.21
N THR A 33 -8.40 9.65 12.23
CA THR A 33 -7.69 9.33 10.97
C THR A 33 -8.45 8.31 10.11
N TYR A 34 -9.22 7.40 10.71
CA TYR A 34 -10.10 6.49 9.99
C TYR A 34 -11.33 7.20 9.43
N GLU A 35 -11.93 8.13 10.18
CA GLU A 35 -12.99 9.03 9.67
C GLU A 35 -12.50 9.80 8.45
N ARG A 36 -11.29 10.38 8.51
CA ARG A 36 -10.65 11.06 7.37
C ARG A 36 -10.48 10.13 6.18
N ALA A 37 -9.98 8.91 6.39
CA ALA A 37 -9.79 7.94 5.32
C ALA A 37 -11.10 7.51 4.67
N CYS A 38 -12.23 7.55 5.39
CA CYS A 38 -13.55 7.23 4.87
C CYS A 38 -14.20 8.35 4.06
N LEU A 39 -13.62 9.56 4.04
CA LEU A 39 -14.15 10.64 3.20
C LEU A 39 -13.93 10.31 1.71
N PRO A 40 -14.86 10.70 0.82
CA PRO A 40 -14.74 10.39 -0.59
C PRO A 40 -13.48 10.98 -1.22
N VAL A 41 -12.69 10.12 -1.87
CA VAL A 41 -11.65 10.51 -2.83
C VAL A 41 -11.97 9.88 -4.18
N ASP A 42 -12.07 10.70 -5.21
CA ASP A 42 -12.43 10.25 -6.55
C ASP A 42 -11.33 10.67 -7.54
N PRO A 43 -10.53 9.73 -8.07
CA PRO A 43 -9.50 10.04 -9.05
C PRO A 43 -10.05 10.41 -10.44
N GLU A 44 -11.31 10.09 -10.75
CA GLU A 44 -11.96 10.39 -12.03
C GLU A 44 -12.61 11.78 -12.02
N PHE A 45 -13.37 12.08 -10.98
CA PHE A 45 -14.16 13.33 -10.89
C PHE A 45 -13.61 14.36 -9.90
N GLY A 46 -12.73 13.94 -8.99
CA GLY A 46 -12.13 14.80 -7.99
C GLY A 46 -12.98 15.02 -6.73
N PRO A 47 -12.36 15.44 -5.63
CA PRO A 47 -10.91 15.54 -5.46
C PRO A 47 -10.27 14.15 -5.26
N SER A 48 -9.07 13.95 -5.80
CA SER A 48 -8.32 12.68 -5.65
C SER A 48 -7.55 12.58 -4.33
N TRP A 49 -7.54 13.66 -3.56
CA TRP A 49 -6.90 13.79 -2.25
C TRP A 49 -7.57 14.91 -1.44
N HIS A 50 -7.41 14.88 -0.12
CA HIS A 50 -7.82 15.98 0.77
C HIS A 50 -6.89 16.08 1.98
N LEU A 51 -6.84 17.28 2.57
CA LEU A 51 -6.14 17.54 3.83
C LEU A 51 -7.13 17.67 4.98
N GLY A 52 -6.69 17.31 6.18
CA GLY A 52 -7.47 17.47 7.40
C GLY A 52 -6.58 17.90 8.55
N VAL A 53 -7.07 18.81 9.38
CA VAL A 53 -6.38 19.30 10.57
C VAL A 53 -7.28 19.10 11.78
N LEU A 54 -6.73 18.54 12.86
CA LEU A 54 -7.41 18.35 14.12
C LEU A 54 -6.58 18.94 15.25
N PRO A 55 -7.07 20.01 15.91
CA PRO A 55 -6.54 20.43 17.20
C PRO A 55 -6.70 19.33 18.24
N LEU A 56 -5.72 19.13 19.11
CA LEU A 56 -5.78 18.18 20.21
C LEU A 56 -5.93 18.92 21.54
N GLU A 57 -6.66 18.31 22.47
CA GLU A 57 -6.89 18.90 23.81
C GLU A 57 -5.60 19.11 24.62
N ASP A 58 -4.54 18.37 24.30
CA ASP A 58 -3.22 18.50 24.94
C ASP A 58 -2.34 19.60 24.31
N GLY A 59 -2.92 20.43 23.43
CA GLY A 59 -2.23 21.51 22.73
C GLY A 59 -1.51 21.07 21.45
N GLY A 60 -1.51 19.77 21.13
CA GLY A 60 -0.98 19.27 19.86
C GLY A 60 -1.90 19.54 18.67
N THR A 61 -1.41 19.26 17.47
CA THR A 61 -2.20 19.27 16.22
C THR A 61 -1.91 18.00 15.42
N ALA A 62 -2.95 17.36 14.92
CA ALA A 62 -2.84 16.23 14.00
C ALA A 62 -3.22 16.67 12.59
N ILE A 63 -2.43 16.24 11.60
CA ILE A 63 -2.62 16.57 10.19
C ILE A 63 -2.67 15.27 9.38
N THR A 64 -3.66 15.15 8.48
CA THR A 64 -3.77 14.04 7.53
C THR A 64 -3.74 14.54 6.11
N LEU A 65 -2.99 13.86 5.25
CA LEU A 65 -3.14 13.90 3.79
C LEU A 65 -3.64 12.53 3.33
N VAL A 66 -4.88 12.49 2.85
CA VAL A 66 -5.49 11.28 2.29
C VAL A 66 -5.48 11.43 0.77
N ALA A 67 -4.96 10.44 0.05
CA ALA A 67 -4.91 10.44 -1.41
C ALA A 67 -5.27 9.06 -1.96
N SER A 68 -5.93 9.03 -3.12
CA SER A 68 -6.25 7.79 -3.81
C SER A 68 -4.97 7.08 -4.25
N HIS A 69 -4.83 5.79 -3.88
CA HIS A 69 -3.67 4.99 -4.29
C HIS A 69 -3.59 4.76 -5.82
N THR A 70 -4.68 5.06 -6.54
CA THR A 70 -4.72 5.07 -8.01
C THR A 70 -3.85 6.19 -8.60
N VAL A 71 -3.72 7.32 -7.90
CA VAL A 71 -2.97 8.49 -8.40
C VAL A 71 -1.54 8.55 -7.86
N VAL A 72 -1.31 8.04 -6.65
CA VAL A 72 -0.03 8.16 -5.97
C VAL A 72 0.26 6.94 -5.09
N ASP A 73 1.51 6.45 -5.09
CA ASP A 73 1.98 5.46 -4.12
C ASP A 73 2.65 6.12 -2.91
N GLY A 74 2.92 5.34 -1.86
CA GLY A 74 3.43 5.88 -0.60
C GLY A 74 4.79 6.61 -0.69
N LEU A 75 5.67 6.21 -1.62
CA LEU A 75 6.96 6.89 -1.81
C LEU A 75 6.75 8.24 -2.49
N ALA A 76 5.97 8.28 -3.57
CA ALA A 76 5.63 9.52 -4.24
C ALA A 76 4.85 10.47 -3.32
N LEU A 77 3.96 9.96 -2.48
CA LEU A 77 3.23 10.78 -1.50
C LEU A 77 4.20 11.45 -0.52
N GLY A 78 5.14 10.69 0.05
CA GLY A 78 6.18 11.24 0.93
C GLY A 78 7.07 12.28 0.24
N GLN A 79 7.45 12.03 -1.02
CA GLN A 79 8.23 12.97 -1.81
C GLN A 79 7.47 14.27 -2.10
N VAL A 80 6.21 14.19 -2.52
CA VAL A 80 5.38 15.38 -2.82
C VAL A 80 5.16 16.23 -1.57
N VAL A 81 5.00 15.61 -0.39
CA VAL A 81 4.90 16.38 0.87
C VAL A 81 6.23 17.08 1.19
N ALA A 82 7.38 16.41 1.00
CA ALA A 82 8.68 17.03 1.19
C ALA A 82 8.95 18.18 0.21
N ASP A 83 8.60 17.98 -1.06
CA ASP A 83 8.71 19.00 -2.10
C ASP A 83 7.84 20.21 -1.75
N ALA A 84 6.58 19.99 -1.38
CA ALA A 84 5.68 21.05 -0.94
C ALA A 84 6.21 21.81 0.29
N ALA A 85 6.70 21.09 1.30
CA ALA A 85 7.28 21.69 2.51
C ALA A 85 8.58 22.47 2.26
N THR A 86 9.25 22.23 1.12
CA THR A 86 10.46 22.95 0.70
C THR A 86 10.20 23.98 -0.41
N GLY A 87 8.94 24.18 -0.79
CA GLY A 87 8.54 25.15 -1.82
C GLY A 87 8.81 24.69 -3.26
N ILE A 88 9.03 23.39 -3.47
CA ILE A 88 9.22 22.79 -4.79
C ILE A 88 7.85 22.43 -5.39
N THR A 89 7.56 22.98 -6.56
CA THR A 89 6.37 22.64 -7.35
C THR A 89 6.76 22.04 -8.69
N HIS A 90 6.12 20.95 -9.07
CA HIS A 90 6.37 20.28 -10.35
C HIS A 90 5.28 20.60 -11.36
N ASP A 91 5.68 21.00 -12.57
CA ASP A 91 4.79 21.02 -13.73
C ASP A 91 4.99 19.73 -14.54
N PHE A 92 4.00 18.84 -14.45
CA PHE A 92 4.00 17.57 -15.20
C PHE A 92 3.46 17.72 -16.64
N GLY A 93 3.13 18.94 -17.08
CA GLY A 93 2.60 19.22 -18.40
C GLY A 93 1.17 18.73 -18.61
N TYR A 94 0.45 18.41 -17.53
CA TYR A 94 -0.95 17.99 -17.63
C TYR A 94 -1.85 19.19 -17.96
N PRO A 95 -2.74 19.06 -18.94
CA PRO A 95 -3.63 20.15 -19.32
C PRO A 95 -4.79 20.29 -18.34
N LEU A 96 -5.41 21.48 -18.32
CA LEU A 96 -6.60 21.72 -17.52
C LEU A 96 -7.77 20.81 -17.94
N PRO A 97 -8.67 20.46 -17.00
CA PRO A 97 -9.92 19.78 -17.32
C PRO A 97 -10.73 20.57 -18.37
N GLY A 98 -11.37 19.87 -19.31
CA GLY A 98 -12.20 20.51 -20.33
C GLY A 98 -11.47 21.37 -21.38
N SER A 99 -10.14 21.44 -21.35
CA SER A 99 -9.33 22.28 -22.26
C SER A 99 -9.38 21.92 -23.75
N ARG A 100 -9.93 20.76 -24.12
CA ARG A 100 -10.00 20.27 -25.50
C ARG A 100 -11.43 20.34 -26.04
N THR A 101 -11.57 20.76 -27.30
CA THR A 101 -12.83 20.56 -28.02
C THR A 101 -13.09 19.06 -28.27
N ARG A 102 -14.36 18.68 -28.46
CA ARG A 102 -14.74 17.28 -28.76
C ARG A 102 -14.00 16.70 -29.98
N ARG A 103 -13.79 17.51 -31.02
CA ARG A 103 -13.05 17.10 -32.23
C ARG A 103 -11.57 16.82 -31.93
N GLN A 104 -10.92 17.70 -31.18
CA GLN A 104 -9.52 17.51 -30.76
C GLN A 104 -9.37 16.26 -29.87
N ALA A 105 -10.31 16.05 -28.95
CA ALA A 105 -10.32 14.86 -28.10
C ALA A 105 -10.41 13.57 -28.94
N LEU A 106 -11.36 13.48 -29.87
CA LEU A 106 -11.51 12.31 -30.75
C LEU A 106 -10.24 12.04 -31.60
N LEU A 107 -9.66 13.08 -32.18
CA LEU A 107 -8.44 12.95 -32.99
C LEU A 107 -7.24 12.50 -32.17
N GLN A 108 -7.04 13.09 -30.98
CA GLN A 108 -5.92 12.73 -30.10
C GLN A 108 -6.08 11.32 -29.55
N ASP A 109 -7.26 10.97 -29.05
CA ASP A 109 -7.55 9.65 -28.49
C ASP A 109 -7.40 8.56 -29.57
N GLY A 110 -7.84 8.84 -30.81
CA GLY A 110 -7.64 7.95 -31.96
C GLY A 110 -6.17 7.74 -32.30
N ARG A 111 -5.38 8.82 -32.40
CA ARG A 111 -3.92 8.76 -32.64
C ARG A 111 -3.20 8.00 -31.54
N GLN A 112 -3.53 8.26 -30.28
CA GLN A 112 -2.93 7.59 -29.12
C GLN A 112 -3.25 6.09 -29.10
N THR A 113 -4.50 5.73 -29.43
CA THR A 113 -4.91 4.33 -29.54
C THR A 113 -4.10 3.59 -30.61
N LEU A 114 -3.96 4.19 -31.81
CA LEU A 114 -3.15 3.64 -32.89
C LEU A 114 -1.67 3.51 -32.49
N ALA A 115 -1.10 4.53 -31.85
CA ALA A 115 0.27 4.51 -31.36
C ALA A 115 0.50 3.44 -30.28
N SER A 116 -0.55 3.10 -29.51
CA SER A 116 -0.49 2.07 -28.45
C SER A 116 -0.61 0.64 -28.99
N ALA A 117 -0.94 0.43 -30.27
CA ALA A 117 -1.17 -0.89 -30.84
C ALA A 117 0.00 -1.88 -30.63
N PRO A 118 1.28 -1.50 -30.78
CA PRO A 118 2.40 -2.41 -30.52
C PRO A 118 2.49 -2.84 -29.05
N GLU A 119 2.22 -1.92 -28.13
CA GLU A 119 2.20 -2.19 -26.69
C GLU A 119 1.06 -3.16 -26.34
N LEU A 120 -0.14 -2.92 -26.87
CA LEU A 120 -1.30 -3.80 -26.70
C LEU A 120 -1.03 -5.20 -27.28
N ALA A 121 -0.41 -5.28 -28.45
CA ALA A 121 -0.02 -6.56 -29.04
C ALA A 121 0.99 -7.31 -28.15
N ARG A 122 2.01 -6.62 -27.62
CA ARG A 122 2.97 -7.22 -26.67
C ARG A 122 2.26 -7.71 -25.41
N ALA A 123 1.36 -6.91 -24.83
CA ALA A 123 0.58 -7.29 -23.66
C ALA A 123 -0.27 -8.55 -23.93
N LEU A 124 -0.93 -8.63 -25.09
CA LEU A 124 -1.66 -9.83 -25.51
C LEU A 124 -0.75 -11.04 -25.67
N THR A 125 0.43 -10.88 -26.29
CA THR A 125 1.40 -11.98 -26.39
C THR A 125 1.92 -12.43 -25.02
N ALA A 126 2.06 -11.52 -24.05
CA ALA A 126 2.44 -11.85 -22.69
C ALA A 126 1.34 -12.68 -21.99
N ILE A 127 0.07 -12.30 -22.14
CA ILE A 127 -1.07 -13.11 -21.65
C ILE A 127 -1.06 -14.50 -22.28
N VAL A 128 -0.91 -14.60 -23.59
CA VAL A 128 -0.87 -15.88 -24.30
C VAL A 128 0.32 -16.74 -23.85
N ARG A 129 1.49 -16.13 -23.64
CA ARG A 129 2.69 -16.82 -23.15
C ARG A 129 2.47 -17.32 -21.73
N LEU A 130 1.88 -16.50 -20.85
CA LEU A 130 1.58 -16.86 -19.47
C LEU A 130 0.56 -18.01 -19.40
N ALA A 131 -0.46 -17.98 -20.27
CA ALA A 131 -1.43 -19.06 -20.42
C ALA A 131 -0.80 -20.36 -20.96
N ARG A 132 0.04 -20.26 -22.00
CA ARG A 132 0.70 -21.42 -22.64
C ARG A 132 1.77 -22.07 -21.79
N ARG A 133 2.48 -21.29 -20.97
CA ARG A 133 3.47 -21.82 -20.02
C ARG A 133 2.82 -22.65 -18.92
N GLY A 134 1.49 -22.72 -18.87
CA GLY A 134 0.78 -23.63 -17.99
C GLY A 134 1.30 -23.52 -16.58
N ARG A 135 1.37 -22.30 -16.02
CA ARG A 135 1.48 -22.19 -14.58
C ARG A 135 0.13 -22.64 -14.02
N PRO A 136 -0.02 -23.86 -13.48
CA PRO A 136 -1.28 -24.29 -12.85
C PRO A 136 -1.72 -23.30 -11.78
N GLU A 137 -0.78 -22.51 -11.26
CA GLU A 137 -0.90 -21.43 -10.30
C GLU A 137 -1.80 -20.23 -10.70
N LEU A 138 -1.78 -19.79 -11.97
CA LEU A 138 -2.61 -18.64 -12.39
C LEU A 138 -4.01 -19.09 -12.80
N ALA A 139 -4.10 -20.24 -13.49
CA ALA A 139 -5.37 -20.86 -13.82
C ALA A 139 -6.09 -21.36 -12.57
N SER A 140 -5.37 -21.88 -11.57
CA SER A 140 -5.94 -22.23 -10.26
C SER A 140 -6.36 -20.98 -9.51
N SER A 141 -5.53 -19.93 -9.41
CA SER A 141 -5.91 -18.68 -8.72
C SER A 141 -7.09 -17.94 -9.36
N ILE A 142 -7.27 -18.06 -10.69
CA ILE A 142 -8.43 -17.55 -11.42
C ILE A 142 -9.64 -18.49 -11.28
N ALA A 143 -9.43 -19.81 -11.19
CA ALA A 143 -10.50 -20.79 -10.99
C ALA A 143 -11.00 -20.87 -9.53
N THR A 144 -10.13 -20.58 -8.56
CA THR A 144 -10.44 -20.46 -7.12
C THR A 144 -10.73 -19.02 -6.71
N ALA A 145 -10.60 -18.04 -7.63
CA ALA A 145 -11.07 -16.69 -7.40
C ALA A 145 -12.57 -16.74 -7.08
N PRO A 146 -12.99 -16.29 -5.88
CA PRO A 146 -14.38 -16.31 -5.51
C PRO A 146 -15.21 -15.46 -6.50
N PRO A 147 -16.47 -15.84 -6.80
CA PRO A 147 -17.32 -15.04 -7.66
C PRO A 147 -17.45 -13.62 -7.11
N ALA A 148 -17.54 -12.64 -8.02
CA ALA A 148 -17.74 -11.23 -7.67
C ALA A 148 -18.92 -11.08 -6.69
N PRO A 149 -18.81 -10.20 -5.68
CA PRO A 149 -19.80 -10.11 -4.63
C PRO A 149 -21.18 -9.87 -5.21
N ARG A 150 -22.12 -10.77 -4.91
CA ARG A 150 -23.53 -10.37 -4.85
C ARG A 150 -23.63 -9.48 -3.63
N GLN A 151 -23.93 -8.19 -3.81
CA GLN A 151 -24.37 -7.34 -2.71
C GLN A 151 -25.63 -7.99 -2.13
N THR A 152 -25.49 -8.82 -1.11
CA THR A 152 -26.59 -9.09 -0.20
C THR A 152 -26.78 -7.78 0.56
N SER A 153 -28.01 -7.28 0.67
CA SER A 153 -28.29 -5.93 1.21
C SER A 153 -28.03 -5.80 2.73
N ARG A 154 -27.17 -6.65 3.31
CA ARG A 154 -26.88 -6.76 4.75
C ARG A 154 -25.39 -6.82 5.11
N ASP A 155 -24.48 -6.80 4.13
CA ASP A 155 -23.04 -6.83 4.42
C ASP A 155 -22.54 -5.39 4.70
N HIS A 156 -22.39 -5.04 5.97
CA HIS A 156 -21.98 -3.71 6.40
C HIS A 156 -20.46 -3.51 6.22
N ALA A 157 -20.06 -2.27 5.93
CA ALA A 157 -18.64 -1.90 5.93
C ALA A 157 -18.02 -2.18 7.31
N THR A 158 -16.85 -2.80 7.32
CA THR A 158 -16.13 -3.19 8.54
C THR A 158 -14.94 -2.27 8.75
N VAL A 159 -14.79 -1.79 9.99
CA VAL A 159 -13.57 -1.10 10.41
C VAL A 159 -12.50 -2.14 10.70
N VAL A 160 -11.48 -2.21 9.85
CA VAL A 160 -10.34 -3.11 10.08
C VAL A 160 -9.42 -2.48 11.13
N PRO A 161 -9.12 -3.20 12.25
CA PRO A 161 -8.18 -2.72 13.26
C PRO A 161 -6.86 -2.27 12.67
N THR A 162 -6.48 -1.03 12.99
CA THR A 162 -5.24 -0.41 12.55
C THR A 162 -4.54 0.26 13.72
N LEU A 163 -3.23 0.04 13.86
CA LEU A 163 -2.39 0.66 14.89
C LEU A 163 -1.05 1.08 14.29
N THR A 164 -0.40 2.05 14.90
CA THR A 164 0.96 2.45 14.52
C THR A 164 1.90 2.23 15.71
N ALA A 165 2.98 1.49 15.48
CA ALA A 165 4.06 1.29 16.44
C ALA A 165 5.26 2.13 16.03
N TYR A 166 5.88 2.83 16.98
CA TYR A 166 7.09 3.63 16.78
C TYR A 166 8.23 3.05 17.60
N VAL A 167 9.38 2.83 16.96
CA VAL A 167 10.63 2.41 17.60
C VAL A 167 11.70 3.46 17.32
N ASP A 168 12.54 3.74 18.30
CA ASP A 168 13.73 4.55 18.10
C ASP A 168 14.63 3.96 17.00
N LEU A 169 15.16 4.82 16.12
CA LEU A 169 15.91 4.40 14.94
C LEU A 169 17.21 3.67 15.30
N GLU A 170 17.94 4.17 16.30
CA GLU A 170 19.21 3.59 16.72
C GLU A 170 18.99 2.22 17.35
N ARG A 171 17.96 2.09 18.20
CA ARG A 171 17.57 0.79 18.79
C ARG A 171 17.16 -0.21 17.73
N TRP A 172 16.38 0.22 16.74
CA TRP A 172 15.97 -0.64 15.63
C TRP A 172 17.17 -1.15 14.82
N ASP A 173 18.10 -0.27 14.45
CA ASP A 173 19.27 -0.64 13.65
C ASP A 173 20.32 -1.43 14.45
N ALA A 174 20.48 -1.14 15.75
CA ALA A 174 21.29 -1.95 16.65
C ALA A 174 20.74 -3.37 16.70
N ARG A 175 19.43 -3.50 16.93
CA ARG A 175 18.79 -4.82 17.01
C ARG A 175 18.85 -5.60 15.71
N ALA A 176 18.65 -4.92 14.58
CA ALA A 176 18.81 -5.55 13.27
C ALA A 176 20.22 -6.13 13.07
N ARG A 177 21.26 -5.43 13.53
CA ARG A 177 22.66 -5.90 13.46
C ARG A 177 22.96 -7.05 14.41
N GLU A 178 22.47 -7.01 15.64
CA GLU A 178 22.60 -8.11 16.62
C GLU A 178 22.03 -9.42 16.08
N LEU A 179 20.92 -9.34 15.35
CA LEU A 179 20.28 -10.48 14.69
C LEU A 179 20.90 -10.80 13.31
N ASN A 180 22.10 -10.31 13.00
CA ASN A 180 22.82 -10.53 11.73
C ASN A 180 22.06 -10.08 10.45
N GLY A 181 21.14 -9.14 10.60
CA GLY A 181 20.25 -8.65 9.56
C GLY A 181 20.50 -7.20 9.12
N THR A 182 19.49 -6.64 8.46
CA THR A 182 19.33 -5.21 8.13
C THR A 182 17.95 -4.75 8.60
N SER A 183 17.68 -3.44 8.55
CA SER A 183 16.34 -2.92 8.84
C SER A 183 15.24 -3.63 8.06
N ASN A 184 15.49 -3.96 6.79
CA ASN A 184 14.50 -4.61 5.93
C ASN A 184 14.26 -6.07 6.33
N SER A 185 15.31 -6.80 6.73
CA SER A 185 15.13 -8.16 7.22
C SER A 185 14.48 -8.20 8.60
N LEU A 186 14.77 -7.21 9.47
CA LEU A 186 14.10 -7.09 10.77
C LEU A 186 12.61 -6.77 10.58
N PHE A 187 12.27 -5.85 9.67
CA PHE A 187 10.89 -5.57 9.28
C PHE A 187 10.17 -6.83 8.79
N ALA A 188 10.79 -7.58 7.89
CA ALA A 188 10.27 -8.85 7.39
C ALA A 188 10.13 -9.91 8.49
N GLY A 189 11.07 -9.98 9.43
CA GLY A 189 10.99 -10.86 10.61
C GLY A 189 9.83 -10.51 11.53
N VAL A 190 9.64 -9.23 11.85
CA VAL A 190 8.49 -8.77 12.66
C VAL A 190 7.17 -9.10 11.95
N ALA A 191 7.09 -8.83 10.64
CA ALA A 191 5.91 -9.15 9.83
C ALA A 191 5.63 -10.67 9.77
N SER A 192 6.66 -11.51 9.66
CA SER A 192 6.47 -12.96 9.63
C SER A 192 5.95 -13.50 10.96
N ARG A 193 6.46 -13.00 12.10
CA ARG A 193 5.98 -13.36 13.44
C ARG A 193 4.55 -12.88 13.72
N LEU A 194 4.19 -11.68 13.26
CA LEU A 194 2.79 -11.22 13.24
C LEU A 194 1.92 -12.19 12.43
N GLY A 195 2.40 -12.62 11.27
CA GLY A 195 1.79 -13.64 10.42
C GLY A 195 1.46 -14.93 11.16
N VAL A 196 2.46 -15.49 11.86
CA VAL A 196 2.28 -16.71 12.66
C VAL A 196 1.19 -16.53 13.71
N LYS A 197 1.22 -15.42 14.48
CA LYS A 197 0.21 -15.16 15.52
C LYS A 197 -1.20 -14.93 14.95
N MET A 198 -1.27 -14.49 13.70
CA MET A 198 -2.51 -14.30 12.94
C MET A 198 -2.97 -15.57 12.19
N GLY A 199 -2.24 -16.67 12.29
CA GLY A 199 -2.57 -17.95 11.62
C GLY A 199 -2.30 -17.95 10.11
N ARG A 200 -1.46 -17.03 9.60
CA ARG A 200 -1.06 -16.92 8.19
C ARG A 200 0.17 -17.75 7.89
N VAL A 201 0.03 -19.06 8.08
CA VAL A 201 1.12 -20.03 7.94
C VAL A 201 0.71 -21.07 6.89
N GLY A 202 1.62 -21.39 5.97
CA GLY A 202 1.45 -22.46 5.00
C GLY A 202 1.45 -23.83 5.64
N ASN A 203 1.05 -24.85 4.88
CA ASN A 203 1.04 -26.25 5.36
C ASN A 203 2.43 -26.76 5.76
N ASP A 204 3.49 -26.15 5.23
CA ASP A 204 4.89 -26.43 5.50
C ASP A 204 5.47 -25.62 6.68
N GLY A 205 4.64 -24.84 7.37
CA GLY A 205 5.08 -23.97 8.47
C GLY A 205 5.67 -22.62 8.03
N SER A 206 5.78 -22.37 6.72
CA SER A 206 6.36 -21.14 6.20
C SER A 206 5.36 -19.98 6.16
N VAL A 207 5.88 -18.75 6.09
CA VAL A 207 5.08 -17.53 5.93
C VAL A 207 5.48 -16.84 4.63
N THR A 208 4.50 -16.37 3.85
CA THR A 208 4.78 -15.63 2.61
C THR A 208 4.58 -14.14 2.81
N LEU A 209 5.61 -13.36 2.48
CA LEU A 209 5.64 -11.91 2.54
C LEU A 209 5.61 -11.34 1.11
N ALA A 210 4.70 -10.42 0.83
CA ALA A 210 4.59 -9.74 -0.45
C ALA A 210 5.06 -8.28 -0.32
N PHE A 211 6.10 -7.91 -1.06
CA PHE A 211 6.71 -6.58 -1.03
C PHE A 211 6.43 -5.82 -2.33
N PRO A 212 5.80 -4.63 -2.27
CA PRO A 212 5.90 -3.67 -3.35
C PRO A 212 7.33 -3.13 -3.40
N VAL A 213 7.89 -3.03 -4.60
CA VAL A 213 9.23 -2.50 -4.87
C VAL A 213 9.09 -1.35 -5.86
N GLY A 214 9.74 -0.23 -5.57
CA GLY A 214 9.77 0.92 -6.47
C GLY A 214 10.50 0.58 -7.77
N ALA A 215 9.86 0.86 -8.90
CA ALA A 215 10.43 0.73 -10.25
C ALA A 215 10.86 2.10 -10.82
N ARG A 216 11.06 3.09 -9.94
CA ARG A 216 11.46 4.46 -10.30
C ARG A 216 12.95 4.54 -10.62
N SER A 217 13.29 5.27 -11.67
CA SER A 217 14.63 5.82 -11.88
C SER A 217 14.74 7.21 -11.24
N GLU A 218 15.95 7.78 -11.20
CA GLU A 218 16.27 9.04 -10.51
C GLU A 218 15.45 10.25 -10.98
N SER A 219 14.96 10.25 -12.23
CA SER A 219 14.13 11.33 -12.80
C SER A 219 12.66 10.93 -13.01
N ASP A 220 12.22 9.82 -12.40
CA ASP A 220 10.88 9.27 -12.63
C ASP A 220 9.83 9.95 -11.77
N THR A 221 8.93 10.69 -12.42
CA THR A 221 7.87 11.48 -11.80
C THR A 221 6.53 10.74 -11.73
N ARG A 222 6.47 9.45 -12.07
CA ARG A 222 5.22 8.69 -12.02
C ARG A 222 4.66 8.65 -10.59
N GLY A 223 3.37 8.96 -10.45
CA GLY A 223 2.66 8.92 -9.17
C GLY A 223 2.61 7.52 -8.56
N ASN A 224 2.41 6.47 -9.36
CA ASN A 224 2.47 5.08 -8.91
C ASN A 224 3.40 4.27 -9.82
N ALA A 225 4.51 3.79 -9.26
CA ALA A 225 5.54 3.07 -9.99
C ALA A 225 6.01 1.86 -9.17
N LEU A 226 5.07 0.98 -8.81
CA LEU A 226 5.34 -0.22 -8.04
C LEU A 226 5.37 -1.46 -8.92
N THR A 227 6.32 -2.34 -8.61
CA THR A 227 6.29 -3.76 -8.95
C THR A 227 6.17 -4.58 -7.67
N PHE A 228 6.01 -5.89 -7.76
CA PHE A 228 5.84 -6.77 -6.60
C PHE A 228 6.78 -7.95 -6.66
N THR A 229 7.27 -8.35 -5.49
CA THR A 229 7.98 -9.62 -5.27
C THR A 229 7.45 -10.31 -4.02
N THR A 230 7.55 -11.63 -3.98
CA THR A 230 7.13 -12.45 -2.85
C THR A 230 8.30 -13.23 -2.30
N VAL A 231 8.42 -13.30 -0.97
CA VAL A 231 9.45 -14.04 -0.27
C VAL A 231 8.82 -14.97 0.75
N THR A 232 9.16 -16.26 0.68
CA THR A 232 8.76 -17.27 1.65
C THR A 232 9.81 -17.37 2.74
N VAL A 233 9.40 -17.22 3.99
CA VAL A 233 10.26 -17.15 5.18
C VAL A 233 9.90 -18.29 6.13
N ASP A 234 10.91 -18.97 6.66
CA ASP A 234 10.73 -19.84 7.84
C ASP A 234 10.69 -18.94 9.09
N PRO A 235 9.57 -18.89 9.84
CA PRO A 235 9.43 -18.03 11.00
C PRO A 235 10.09 -18.57 12.28
N ALA A 236 10.73 -19.75 12.26
CA ALA A 236 11.27 -20.40 13.45
C ALA A 236 12.49 -19.68 14.04
N HIS A 237 13.38 -19.16 13.19
CA HIS A 237 14.66 -18.58 13.60
C HIS A 237 14.75 -17.07 13.50
N VAL A 238 13.68 -16.41 13.05
CA VAL A 238 13.70 -14.97 12.72
C VAL A 238 13.93 -14.06 13.93
N THR A 239 13.70 -14.56 15.14
CA THR A 239 13.92 -13.83 16.39
C THR A 239 15.35 -13.96 16.93
N SER A 240 16.14 -14.89 16.39
CA SER A 240 17.54 -15.12 16.77
C SER A 240 18.53 -14.85 15.63
N ASP A 241 18.12 -15.01 14.37
CA ASP A 241 18.96 -14.81 13.20
C ASP A 241 18.14 -14.42 11.96
N LEU A 242 18.49 -13.29 11.35
CA LEU A 242 17.85 -12.73 10.17
C LEU A 242 18.64 -12.95 8.88
N ARG A 243 19.77 -13.69 8.91
CA ARG A 243 20.62 -13.93 7.72
C ARG A 243 19.85 -14.55 6.57
N GLU A 244 19.01 -15.53 6.83
CA GLU A 244 18.22 -16.20 5.80
C GLU A 244 17.27 -15.23 5.10
N ILE A 245 16.49 -14.46 5.88
CA ILE A 245 15.58 -13.43 5.35
C ILE A 245 16.37 -12.41 4.52
N ARG A 246 17.51 -11.94 5.05
CA ARG A 246 18.36 -10.97 4.37
C ARG A 246 18.84 -11.50 3.01
N LEU A 247 19.26 -12.76 2.94
CA LEU A 247 19.69 -13.40 1.69
C LEU A 247 18.53 -13.54 0.70
N LYS A 248 17.37 -14.04 1.16
CA LYS A 248 16.17 -14.21 0.32
C LYS A 248 15.66 -12.88 -0.22
N LEU A 249 15.61 -11.83 0.60
CA LEU A 249 15.25 -10.48 0.16
C LEU A 249 16.23 -9.94 -0.88
N LYS A 250 17.54 -10.11 -0.66
CA LYS A 250 18.56 -9.68 -1.62
C LYS A 250 18.38 -10.40 -2.96
N GLN A 251 18.21 -11.72 -2.93
CA GLN A 251 17.98 -12.52 -4.13
C GLN A 251 16.71 -12.08 -4.87
N ALA A 252 15.58 -11.94 -4.16
CA ALA A 252 14.31 -11.55 -4.75
C ALA A 252 14.38 -10.16 -5.41
N LEU A 253 15.12 -9.21 -4.82
CA LEU A 253 15.34 -7.88 -5.42
C LEU A 253 16.28 -7.94 -6.64
N SER A 254 17.35 -8.74 -6.58
CA SER A 254 18.26 -8.93 -7.72
C SER A 254 17.54 -9.58 -8.92
N GLU A 255 16.75 -10.64 -8.68
CA GLU A 255 15.96 -11.29 -9.72
C GLU A 255 14.95 -10.34 -10.36
N LEU A 256 14.32 -9.48 -9.55
CA LEU A 256 13.35 -8.49 -10.04
C LEU A 256 14.02 -7.40 -10.90
N ALA A 257 15.26 -7.04 -10.60
CA ALA A 257 16.05 -6.10 -11.40
C ALA A 257 16.45 -6.70 -12.76
N GLU A 258 16.78 -8.00 -12.80
CA GLU A 258 17.15 -8.69 -14.05
C GLU A 258 15.92 -9.03 -14.91
N LYS A 259 14.81 -9.42 -14.28
CA LYS A 259 13.58 -9.84 -14.95
C LYS A 259 12.40 -9.05 -14.39
N PRO A 260 12.04 -7.93 -15.04
CA PRO A 260 10.84 -7.17 -14.67
C PRO A 260 9.61 -8.08 -14.62
N ASN A 261 8.73 -7.84 -13.65
CA ASN A 261 7.59 -8.70 -13.39
C ASN A 261 6.69 -8.81 -14.64
N GLU A 262 6.64 -10.00 -15.25
CA GLU A 262 5.86 -10.29 -16.47
C GLU A 262 4.35 -10.01 -16.27
N MET A 263 3.84 -10.02 -15.04
CA MET A 263 2.44 -9.66 -14.77
C MET A 263 2.14 -8.18 -15.07
N LEU A 264 3.11 -7.27 -14.90
CA LEU A 264 2.90 -5.86 -15.22
C LEU A 264 2.75 -5.63 -16.74
N ALA A 265 3.24 -6.56 -17.56
CA ALA A 265 3.10 -6.48 -19.02
C ALA A 265 1.63 -6.52 -19.48
N VAL A 266 0.68 -6.90 -18.61
CA VAL A 266 -0.75 -6.92 -18.90
C VAL A 266 -1.47 -5.61 -18.54
N LEU A 267 -0.83 -4.72 -17.76
CA LEU A 267 -1.41 -3.42 -17.36
C LEU A 267 -1.93 -2.57 -18.54
N PRO A 268 -1.28 -2.54 -19.71
CA PRO A 268 -1.79 -1.82 -20.88
C PRO A 268 -3.19 -2.25 -21.33
N LEU A 269 -3.63 -3.46 -20.95
CA LEU A 269 -4.96 -4.00 -21.25
C LEU A 269 -5.97 -3.74 -20.13
N ALA A 270 -5.55 -3.22 -18.97
CA ALA A 270 -6.44 -3.00 -17.83
C ALA A 270 -7.60 -2.05 -18.17
N SER A 271 -7.32 -0.95 -18.87
CA SER A 271 -8.37 0.00 -19.31
C SER A 271 -9.32 -0.57 -20.36
N MET A 272 -8.91 -1.64 -21.06
CA MET A 272 -9.72 -2.33 -22.06
C MET A 272 -10.41 -3.58 -21.49
N THR A 273 -10.11 -3.93 -20.24
CA THR A 273 -10.65 -5.12 -19.60
C THR A 273 -12.10 -4.85 -19.18
N PRO A 274 -13.07 -5.61 -19.70
CA PRO A 274 -14.46 -5.46 -19.29
C PRO A 274 -14.62 -5.54 -17.77
N ARG A 275 -15.48 -4.69 -17.19
CA ARG A 275 -15.69 -4.61 -15.73
C ARG A 275 -15.99 -5.96 -15.06
N TRP A 276 -16.62 -6.89 -15.76
CA TRP A 276 -16.90 -8.23 -15.23
C TRP A 276 -15.66 -9.14 -15.20
N ILE A 277 -14.71 -8.97 -16.13
CA ILE A 277 -13.41 -9.64 -16.13
C ILE A 277 -12.53 -9.04 -15.03
N ALA A 278 -12.45 -7.71 -14.96
CA ALA A 278 -11.67 -7.02 -13.92
C ALA A 278 -12.11 -7.46 -12.51
N ARG A 279 -13.42 -7.52 -12.25
CA ARG A 279 -13.99 -8.02 -10.98
C ARG A 279 -13.62 -9.48 -10.66
N ARG A 280 -13.37 -10.32 -11.66
CA ARG A 280 -12.90 -11.70 -11.47
C ARG A 280 -11.39 -11.78 -11.24
N LEU A 281 -10.62 -10.85 -11.79
CA LEU A 281 -9.15 -10.82 -11.68
C LEU A 281 -8.64 -10.20 -10.37
N ILE A 282 -9.42 -9.35 -9.70
CA ILE A 282 -9.04 -8.73 -8.41
C ILE A 282 -8.72 -9.79 -7.32
N GLY A 283 -9.37 -10.96 -7.36
CA GLY A 283 -9.07 -12.08 -6.45
C GLY A 283 -7.75 -12.80 -6.69
N ALA A 284 -7.04 -12.51 -7.78
CA ALA A 284 -5.80 -13.19 -8.18
C ALA A 284 -4.52 -12.34 -7.94
N GLY A 285 -4.66 -11.12 -7.41
CA GLY A 285 -3.63 -10.08 -7.43
C GLY A 285 -2.44 -10.25 -6.49
N LEU A 286 -2.40 -11.28 -5.64
CA LEU A 286 -1.33 -11.46 -4.64
C LEU A 286 -0.77 -12.88 -4.62
N GLY A 287 -0.53 -13.46 -5.79
CA GLY A 287 0.16 -14.75 -5.87
C GLY A 287 -0.55 -15.91 -5.17
N THR A 288 0.03 -17.09 -5.30
CA THR A 288 -0.58 -18.38 -4.97
C THR A 288 -0.32 -18.85 -3.54
N SER A 289 0.31 -18.03 -2.71
CA SER A 289 0.58 -18.39 -1.33
C SER A 289 -0.69 -18.31 -0.49
N VAL A 290 -0.86 -19.25 0.43
CA VAL A 290 -1.88 -19.22 1.48
C VAL A 290 -1.74 -17.89 2.25
N LEU A 291 -2.62 -16.92 1.95
CA LEU A 291 -2.80 -15.66 2.68
C LEU A 291 -1.51 -14.82 2.86
N PRO A 292 -0.94 -14.23 1.78
CA PRO A 292 0.30 -13.45 1.88
C PRO A 292 0.15 -12.24 2.80
N ILE A 293 1.25 -11.86 3.43
CA ILE A 293 1.35 -10.67 4.27
C ILE A 293 1.86 -9.53 3.41
N GLY A 294 1.03 -8.50 3.22
CA GLY A 294 1.47 -7.31 2.49
C GLY A 294 2.46 -6.51 3.33
N CYS A 295 3.66 -6.31 2.81
CA CYS A 295 4.77 -5.68 3.52
C CYS A 295 5.27 -4.47 2.72
N SER A 296 4.75 -3.28 3.00
CA SER A 296 5.19 -2.05 2.33
C SER A 296 6.29 -1.37 3.13
N ASN A 297 7.44 -1.10 2.52
CA ASN A 297 8.53 -0.40 3.18
C ASN A 297 8.92 0.84 2.37
N LEU A 298 8.67 2.01 2.95
CA LEU A 298 8.98 3.31 2.34
C LEU A 298 10.45 3.71 2.51
N GLY A 299 11.23 2.95 3.29
CA GLY A 299 12.63 3.29 3.56
C GLY A 299 12.78 4.61 4.30
N SER A 300 13.86 5.34 4.00
CA SER A 300 14.13 6.65 4.59
C SER A 300 13.36 7.73 3.85
N LEU A 301 12.44 8.38 4.55
CA LEU A 301 11.68 9.52 4.04
C LEU A 301 12.46 10.81 4.29
N HIS A 302 12.29 11.79 3.40
CA HIS A 302 12.89 13.10 3.56
C HIS A 302 12.30 13.79 4.82
N PRO A 303 13.12 14.36 5.73
CA PRO A 303 12.62 14.96 6.97
C PRO A 303 11.57 16.05 6.77
N ALA A 304 11.65 16.81 5.67
CA ALA A 304 10.65 17.83 5.33
C ALA A 304 9.23 17.26 5.14
N ALA A 305 9.08 15.97 4.84
CA ALA A 305 7.78 15.32 4.75
C ALA A 305 7.02 15.30 6.09
N ALA A 306 7.71 15.56 7.20
CA ALA A 306 7.13 15.68 8.53
C ALA A 306 7.04 17.13 9.03
N ARG A 307 7.08 18.11 8.12
CA ARG A 307 7.00 19.55 8.43
C ARG A 307 5.83 20.26 7.75
N PRO A 308 4.59 19.80 7.95
CA PRO A 308 3.44 20.35 7.24
C PRO A 308 3.18 21.84 7.53
N ASP A 309 3.61 22.36 8.69
CA ASP A 309 3.50 23.76 9.09
C ASP A 309 4.87 24.48 9.17
N GLY A 310 5.92 23.84 8.66
CA GLY A 310 7.31 24.32 8.75
C GLY A 310 8.06 23.88 10.02
N THR A 311 7.40 23.26 11.00
CA THR A 311 8.02 22.71 12.22
C THR A 311 8.11 21.18 12.18
N ASP A 312 9.07 20.58 12.89
CA ASP A 312 9.18 19.12 12.96
C ASP A 312 8.01 18.55 13.77
N ALA A 313 7.23 17.64 13.16
CA ALA A 313 6.23 16.87 13.89
C ALA A 313 6.89 15.93 14.92
N ASP A 314 6.19 15.60 16.01
CA ASP A 314 6.65 14.60 16.97
C ASP A 314 6.64 13.17 16.38
N TYR A 315 5.61 12.91 15.55
CA TYR A 315 5.31 11.63 14.94
C TYR A 315 4.83 11.82 13.50
N ALA A 316 5.26 10.93 12.61
CA ALA A 316 4.77 10.83 11.25
C ALA A 316 4.68 9.35 10.84
N SER A 317 3.60 8.97 10.17
CA SER A 317 3.40 7.60 9.68
C SER A 317 2.50 7.56 8.45
N GLY A 318 2.68 6.52 7.63
CA GLY A 318 1.80 6.21 6.51
C GLY A 318 0.82 5.09 6.88
N ARG A 319 -0.40 5.16 6.34
CA ARG A 319 -1.44 4.13 6.48
C ARG A 319 -2.00 3.77 5.12
N LEU A 320 -2.30 2.49 4.92
CA LEU A 320 -3.12 2.02 3.80
C LEU A 320 -4.46 1.57 4.38
N ILE A 321 -5.50 2.35 4.13
CA ILE A 321 -6.86 2.06 4.57
C ILE A 321 -7.70 1.77 3.33
N GLU A 322 -8.55 0.76 3.41
CA GLU A 322 -9.52 0.43 2.37
C GLU A 322 -10.94 0.69 2.92
N PRO A 323 -11.48 1.90 2.74
CA PRO A 323 -12.83 2.22 3.17
C PRO A 323 -13.86 1.34 2.45
N GLY A 324 -14.91 0.93 3.17
CA GLY A 324 -16.03 0.21 2.58
C GLY A 324 -15.81 -1.29 2.36
N ILE A 325 -14.64 -1.85 2.73
CA ILE A 325 -14.47 -3.31 2.73
C ILE A 325 -15.45 -3.95 3.72
N THR A 326 -16.14 -5.01 3.27
CA THR A 326 -17.19 -5.66 4.06
C THR A 326 -16.67 -6.88 4.81
N THR A 327 -17.36 -7.28 5.90
CA THR A 327 -17.04 -8.50 6.65
C THR A 327 -17.04 -9.72 5.73
N GLY A 328 -18.08 -9.87 4.91
CA GLY A 328 -18.18 -10.99 3.98
C GLY A 328 -17.07 -11.00 2.91
N THR A 329 -16.49 -9.84 2.58
CA THR A 329 -15.31 -9.78 1.71
C THR A 329 -14.05 -10.21 2.45
N LEU A 330 -13.82 -9.70 3.64
CA LEU A 330 -12.67 -10.07 4.48
C LEU A 330 -12.66 -11.56 4.81
N GLU A 331 -13.79 -12.15 5.19
CA GLU A 331 -13.88 -13.59 5.46
C GLU A 331 -13.60 -14.43 4.22
N ARG A 332 -14.13 -14.02 3.06
CA ARG A 332 -13.96 -14.73 1.78
C ARG A 332 -12.51 -14.73 1.28
N ILE A 333 -11.75 -13.68 1.57
CA ILE A 333 -10.31 -13.63 1.23
C ILE A 333 -9.41 -14.24 2.32
N GLY A 334 -9.98 -14.84 3.38
CA GLY A 334 -9.23 -15.42 4.50
C GLY A 334 -8.58 -14.37 5.41
N GLY A 335 -9.17 -13.18 5.47
CA GLY A 335 -8.76 -12.04 6.29
C GLY A 335 -7.68 -11.17 5.66
N GLN A 336 -7.08 -10.32 6.46
CA GLN A 336 -6.07 -9.36 6.01
C GLN A 336 -4.93 -9.22 7.03
N LEU A 337 -3.69 -9.14 6.55
CA LEU A 337 -2.57 -8.63 7.33
C LEU A 337 -1.69 -7.80 6.39
N PHE A 338 -1.62 -6.51 6.69
CA PHE A 338 -0.78 -5.56 5.98
C PHE A 338 0.07 -4.80 6.99
N VAL A 339 1.36 -4.69 6.72
CA VAL A 339 2.32 -3.97 7.53
C VAL A 339 3.02 -2.95 6.63
N ALA A 340 2.90 -1.68 6.96
CA ALA A 340 3.67 -0.60 6.33
C ALA A 340 4.75 -0.11 7.28
N SER A 341 5.93 0.21 6.76
CA SER A 341 7.04 0.78 7.52
C SER A 341 7.71 1.94 6.81
N GLY A 342 8.30 2.84 7.57
CA GLY A 342 9.12 3.94 7.08
C GLY A 342 9.98 4.53 8.19
N ARG A 343 11.01 5.29 7.80
CA ARG A 343 12.01 5.88 8.69
C ARG A 343 11.96 7.39 8.54
N ILE A 344 11.63 8.08 9.62
CA ILE A 344 11.47 9.54 9.64
C ILE A 344 11.58 10.05 11.09
N LEU A 345 12.04 11.28 11.30
CA LEU A 345 12.12 11.91 12.64
C LEU A 345 12.85 11.06 13.72
N GLY A 346 13.94 10.39 13.32
CA GLY A 346 14.71 9.51 14.22
C GLY A 346 13.94 8.27 14.71
N LYS A 347 12.86 7.89 14.03
CA LYS A 347 12.02 6.74 14.39
C LYS A 347 11.77 5.84 13.18
N VAL A 348 11.53 4.57 13.46
CA VAL A 348 10.90 3.63 12.54
C VAL A 348 9.45 3.49 12.95
N PHE A 349 8.52 3.78 12.04
CA PHE A 349 7.12 3.47 12.26
C PHE A 349 6.77 2.13 11.58
N LEU A 350 5.84 1.40 12.20
CA LEU A 350 5.19 0.23 11.63
C LEU A 350 3.67 0.39 11.81
N THR A 351 2.95 0.62 10.72
CA THR A 351 1.48 0.59 10.71
C THR A 351 1.02 -0.82 10.42
N VAL A 352 0.22 -1.40 11.32
CA VAL A 352 -0.32 -2.76 11.20
C VAL A 352 -1.82 -2.68 11.00
N VAL A 353 -2.30 -3.24 9.88
CA VAL A 353 -3.71 -3.40 9.54
C VAL A 353 -4.01 -4.89 9.53
N ALA A 354 -4.93 -5.35 10.39
CA ALA A 354 -5.10 -6.77 10.62
C ALA A 354 -6.56 -7.17 10.83
N TYR A 355 -6.99 -8.21 10.12
CA TYR A 355 -8.28 -8.87 10.27
C TYR A 355 -8.10 -10.39 10.22
N ARG A 356 -8.61 -11.09 11.24
CA ARG A 356 -8.65 -12.55 11.35
C ARG A 356 -10.10 -13.03 11.28
N PRO A 357 -10.46 -13.90 10.32
CA PRO A 357 -11.81 -14.48 10.26
C PRO A 357 -12.19 -15.16 11.58
N GLY A 358 -13.42 -14.92 12.05
CA GLY A 358 -13.90 -15.45 13.33
C GLY A 358 -13.21 -14.92 14.59
N GLY A 359 -12.26 -13.99 14.46
CA GLY A 359 -11.57 -13.36 15.59
C GLY A 359 -12.33 -12.16 16.17
N PRO A 360 -11.98 -11.72 17.39
CA PRO A 360 -12.54 -10.50 17.99
C PRO A 360 -12.26 -9.25 17.16
N ASN A 361 -11.10 -9.19 16.48
CA ASN A 361 -10.71 -8.07 15.60
C ASN A 361 -10.88 -6.72 16.29
N SER A 362 -10.40 -6.63 17.53
CA SER A 362 -10.41 -5.39 18.31
C SER A 362 -9.04 -4.71 18.26
N ARG A 363 -9.02 -3.39 18.44
CA ARG A 363 -7.76 -2.64 18.57
C ARG A 363 -6.95 -3.10 19.79
N THR A 364 -7.60 -3.49 20.88
CA THR A 364 -6.94 -3.98 22.09
C THR A 364 -6.21 -5.29 21.83
N GLU A 365 -6.87 -6.24 21.17
CA GLU A 365 -6.26 -7.52 20.78
C GLU A 365 -5.08 -7.30 19.82
N LEU A 366 -5.25 -6.43 18.81
CA LEU A 366 -4.15 -6.12 17.88
C LEU A 366 -2.97 -5.48 18.61
N ARG A 367 -3.22 -4.56 19.56
CA ARG A 367 -2.18 -3.93 20.38
C ARG A 367 -1.39 -4.96 21.18
N GLU A 368 -2.06 -5.93 21.78
CA GLU A 368 -1.40 -7.01 22.52
C GLU A 368 -0.58 -7.91 21.58
N LEU A 369 -1.13 -8.26 20.42
CA LEU A 369 -0.45 -9.08 19.42
C LEU A 369 0.81 -8.40 18.88
N VAL A 370 0.72 -7.09 18.58
CA VAL A 370 1.86 -6.27 18.16
C VAL A 370 2.89 -6.17 19.28
N SER A 371 2.48 -5.82 20.51
CA SER A 371 3.38 -5.70 21.65
C SER A 371 4.15 -7.00 21.91
N ARG A 372 3.46 -8.14 21.94
CA ARG A 372 4.08 -9.46 22.12
C ARG A 372 5.04 -9.80 20.99
N THR A 373 4.74 -9.38 19.77
CA THR A 373 5.64 -9.64 18.64
C THR A 373 6.91 -8.83 18.76
N PHE A 374 6.83 -7.52 19.04
CA PHE A 374 8.03 -6.71 19.25
C PHE A 374 8.88 -7.21 20.43
N ALA A 375 8.24 -7.71 21.50
CA ALA A 375 8.94 -8.31 22.62
C ALA A 375 9.77 -9.55 22.23
N GLU A 376 9.34 -10.35 21.24
CA GLU A 376 10.16 -11.47 20.70
C GLU A 376 11.46 -10.99 20.04
N PHE A 377 11.53 -9.72 19.65
CA PHE A 377 12.72 -9.08 19.08
C PHE A 377 13.45 -8.20 20.09
N ASP A 378 13.14 -8.27 21.39
CA ASP A 378 13.69 -7.39 22.43
C ASP A 378 13.49 -5.89 22.12
N LEU A 379 12.37 -5.55 21.48
CA LEU A 379 11.99 -4.17 21.16
C LEU A 379 10.74 -3.77 21.94
N ALA A 380 10.74 -2.52 22.42
CA ALA A 380 9.62 -1.92 23.13
C ALA A 380 9.10 -0.69 22.35
N PRO A 381 8.12 -0.87 21.46
CA PRO A 381 7.56 0.23 20.67
C PRO A 381 6.62 1.11 21.51
N LYS A 382 6.55 2.39 21.18
CA LYS A 382 5.39 3.22 21.53
C LYS A 382 4.27 2.92 20.54
N ILE A 383 3.14 2.38 21.00
CA ILE A 383 2.00 2.04 20.14
C ILE A 383 0.90 3.08 20.30
N GLU A 384 0.39 3.61 19.19
CA GLU A 384 -0.71 4.57 19.11
C GLU A 384 -1.91 4.01 18.35
#